data_AF-G7YGX5-F1
#
_entry.id   AF-G7YGX5-F1
#
_cell.length_a   1.000
_cell.length_b   1.000
_cell.length_c   1.000
_cell.angle_alpha   90.00
_cell.angle_beta   90.00
_cell.angle_gamma   90.00
#
_symmetry.space_group_name_H-M   'P 1'
#
loop_
_entity.id
_entity.type
_entity.pdbx_description
1 polymer ?
#
loop_
_entity_poly.entity_id
_entity_poly.type
_entity_poly.pdbx_seq_one_letter_code
_entity_poly.pdbx_strand_id
1 'polypeptide(L)'
;MESYFVNQRETIFRNVEVLIYVFDIDNYEVAKDLNYYRSCLEAVNQNSPGARIFCLIHKMDLVPENKQQEAFDGMRSRIEDVTKPIRCSCFATSIWDDTLFNAWSKILYELTPNVKVLESGLTQLCELLEADEVVLFERATFLQLACHSRRPHPDEHRFDKISNIIKQFKLSCSKIGANFTKIELRNQHFTAFIDVFTSSTYIMVVCSDPSLASSATLLNIRNARKHFERLEKLEQPHSAIAHRS
;
A
#
# COMPACT_ATOMS: atom_id res chain seq x y z
N MET A 1 0.10 28.30 -9.33
CA MET A 1 -0.41 26.92 -9.52
C MET A 1 -1.47 26.86 -10.61
N GLU A 2 -2.39 27.82 -10.68
CA GLU A 2 -3.42 27.90 -11.74
C GLU A 2 -2.88 27.96 -13.18
N SER A 3 -1.79 28.70 -13.45
CA SER A 3 -1.22 28.75 -14.82
C SER A 3 -0.60 27.42 -15.28
N TYR A 4 -0.18 26.55 -14.35
CA TYR A 4 0.39 25.25 -14.67
C TYR A 4 -0.69 24.26 -15.12
N PHE A 5 -1.83 24.26 -14.41
CA PHE A 5 -3.00 23.45 -14.76
C PHE A 5 -3.64 23.87 -16.08
N VAL A 6 -3.62 25.15 -16.43
CA VAL A 6 -4.17 25.62 -17.71
C VAL A 6 -3.22 25.29 -18.86
N ASN A 7 -1.91 25.52 -18.69
CA ASN A 7 -0.95 25.39 -19.79
C ASN A 7 -0.47 23.94 -20.05
N GLN A 8 -0.60 23.04 -19.07
CA GLN A 8 -0.16 21.64 -19.20
C GLN A 8 -1.29 20.63 -18.93
N ARG A 9 -2.56 21.06 -19.01
CA ARG A 9 -3.73 20.23 -18.68
C ARG A 9 -3.72 18.88 -19.40
N GLU A 10 -3.54 18.89 -20.72
CA GLU A 10 -3.53 17.67 -21.52
C GLU A 10 -2.37 16.75 -21.16
N THR A 11 -1.18 17.31 -20.91
CA THR A 11 0.00 16.53 -20.53
C THR A 11 -0.17 15.89 -19.16
N ILE A 12 -0.76 16.60 -18.20
CA ILE A 12 -0.95 16.12 -16.82
C ILE A 12 -1.99 15.01 -16.75
N PHE A 13 -3.10 15.14 -17.50
CA PHE A 13 -4.27 14.28 -17.33
C PHE A 13 -4.39 13.16 -18.37
N ARG A 14 -3.38 12.97 -19.23
CA ARG A 14 -3.34 11.90 -20.21
C ARG A 14 -2.70 10.63 -19.64
N ASN A 15 -3.26 9.47 -19.98
CA ASN A 15 -2.80 8.14 -19.53
C ASN A 15 -2.74 8.01 -18.00
N VAL A 16 -3.67 8.64 -17.30
CA VAL A 16 -3.80 8.55 -15.84
C VAL A 16 -4.58 7.28 -15.50
N GLU A 17 -3.93 6.34 -14.81
CA GLU A 17 -4.64 5.19 -14.23
C GLU A 17 -5.28 5.54 -12.88
N VAL A 18 -4.66 6.48 -12.15
CA VAL A 18 -5.05 6.83 -10.78
C VAL A 18 -4.89 8.32 -10.52
N LEU A 19 -5.92 8.93 -9.95
CA LEU A 19 -5.84 10.24 -9.33
C LEU A 19 -5.88 10.07 -7.80
N ILE A 20 -4.85 10.55 -7.11
CA ILE A 20 -4.85 10.71 -5.65
C ILE A 20 -4.92 12.20 -5.36
N TYR A 21 -6.03 12.66 -4.78
CA TYR A 21 -6.21 14.05 -4.36
C TYR A 21 -6.15 14.17 -2.84
N VAL A 22 -5.48 15.19 -2.33
CA VAL A 22 -5.28 15.38 -0.89
C VAL A 22 -6.06 16.62 -0.44
N PHE A 23 -6.95 16.44 0.53
CA PHE A 23 -7.68 17.49 1.21
C PHE A 23 -7.06 17.74 2.57
N ASP A 24 -6.82 19.00 2.91
CA ASP A 24 -6.37 19.40 4.25
C ASP A 24 -7.60 19.64 5.15
N ILE A 25 -7.70 18.93 6.28
CA ILE A 25 -8.85 19.05 7.18
C ILE A 25 -8.93 20.41 7.89
N ASP A 26 -7.80 21.11 8.04
CA ASP A 26 -7.72 22.45 8.64
C ASP A 26 -7.96 23.57 7.61
N ASN A 27 -8.31 23.22 6.37
CA ASN A 27 -8.57 24.21 5.33
C ASN A 27 -9.88 24.96 5.57
N TYR A 28 -9.78 26.26 5.85
CA TYR A 28 -10.94 27.15 6.00
C TYR A 28 -11.68 27.42 4.68
N GLU A 29 -11.03 27.28 3.52
CA GLU A 29 -11.60 27.53 2.18
C GLU A 29 -12.09 26.24 1.48
N VAL A 30 -12.80 25.35 2.19
CA VAL A 30 -13.26 24.04 1.66
C VAL A 30 -13.97 24.15 0.31
N ALA A 31 -14.83 25.16 0.12
CA ALA A 31 -15.58 25.34 -1.13
C ALA A 31 -14.68 25.59 -2.34
N LYS A 32 -13.56 26.31 -2.15
CA LYS A 32 -12.60 26.60 -3.21
C LYS A 32 -11.80 25.35 -3.57
N ASP A 33 -11.39 24.57 -2.58
CA ASP A 33 -10.68 23.32 -2.79
C ASP A 33 -11.53 22.29 -3.55
N LEU A 34 -12.82 22.17 -3.18
CA LEU A 34 -13.77 21.34 -3.93
C LEU A 34 -13.97 21.78 -5.38
N ASN A 35 -13.89 23.08 -5.68
CA ASN A 35 -13.95 23.59 -7.05
C ASN A 35 -12.68 23.24 -7.85
N TYR A 36 -11.49 23.30 -7.23
CA TYR A 36 -10.26 22.83 -7.87
C TYR A 36 -10.30 21.32 -8.10
N TYR A 37 -10.78 20.55 -7.12
CA TYR A 37 -10.98 19.13 -7.25
C TYR A 37 -11.93 18.78 -8.39
N ARG A 38 -13.09 19.43 -8.50
CA ARG A 38 -14.02 19.26 -9.63
C ARG A 38 -13.33 19.53 -10.98
N SER A 39 -12.54 20.60 -11.06
CA SER A 39 -11.79 20.93 -12.29
C SER A 39 -10.80 19.82 -12.67
N CYS A 40 -10.15 19.19 -11.69
CA CYS A 40 -9.27 18.05 -11.90
C CYS A 40 -10.06 16.81 -12.38
N LEU A 41 -11.21 16.52 -11.76
CA LEU A 41 -12.07 15.40 -12.16
C LEU A 41 -12.56 15.54 -13.60
N GLU A 42 -12.99 16.73 -14.01
CA GLU A 42 -13.40 16.99 -15.39
C GLU A 42 -12.25 16.75 -16.38
N ALA A 43 -11.04 17.18 -16.01
CA ALA A 43 -9.86 16.98 -16.84
C ALA A 43 -9.48 15.49 -16.96
N VAL A 44 -9.50 14.75 -15.85
CA VAL A 44 -9.24 13.30 -15.84
C VAL A 44 -10.31 12.57 -16.65
N ASN A 45 -11.59 12.89 -16.47
CA ASN A 45 -12.68 12.21 -17.17
C ASN A 45 -12.61 12.43 -18.70
N GLN A 46 -12.16 13.60 -19.14
CA GLN A 46 -11.98 13.92 -20.57
C GLN A 46 -10.77 13.20 -21.18
N ASN A 47 -9.65 13.10 -20.45
CA ASN A 47 -8.37 12.66 -21.01
C ASN A 47 -7.98 11.22 -20.65
N SER A 48 -8.54 10.68 -19.57
CA SER A 48 -8.27 9.34 -19.03
C SER A 48 -9.55 8.75 -18.41
N PRO A 49 -10.59 8.47 -19.21
CA PRO A 49 -11.82 7.86 -18.70
C PRO A 49 -11.51 6.49 -18.11
N GLY A 50 -12.00 6.23 -16.89
CA GLY A 50 -11.75 4.99 -16.15
C GLY A 50 -10.61 5.06 -15.14
N ALA A 51 -9.92 6.21 -15.02
CA ALA A 51 -8.99 6.45 -13.91
C ALA A 51 -9.69 6.24 -12.55
N ARG A 52 -9.00 5.59 -11.62
CA ARG A 52 -9.49 5.39 -10.25
C ARG A 52 -9.22 6.62 -9.41
N ILE A 53 -10.17 7.00 -8.59
CA ILE A 53 -10.10 8.24 -7.81
C ILE A 53 -9.99 7.90 -6.33
N PHE A 54 -8.89 8.34 -5.70
CA PHE A 54 -8.67 8.24 -4.27
C PHE A 54 -8.53 9.63 -3.65
N CYS A 55 -9.15 9.83 -2.49
CA CYS A 55 -9.14 11.10 -1.79
C CYS A 55 -8.58 10.89 -0.37
N LEU A 56 -7.46 11.55 -0.07
CA LEU A 56 -6.85 11.53 1.27
C LEU A 56 -7.33 12.77 2.03
N ILE A 57 -8.15 12.58 3.05
CA ILE A 57 -8.48 13.63 4.02
C ILE A 57 -7.35 13.62 5.05
N HIS A 58 -6.46 14.58 4.93
CA HIS A 58 -5.16 14.59 5.58
C HIS A 58 -5.09 15.54 6.77
N LYS A 59 -4.06 15.37 7.61
CA LYS A 59 -3.86 16.05 8.89
C LYS A 59 -4.96 15.80 9.93
N MET A 60 -5.53 14.59 9.92
CA MET A 60 -6.60 14.21 10.86
C MET A 60 -6.16 14.21 12.33
N ASP A 61 -4.86 14.25 12.61
CA ASP A 61 -4.26 14.48 13.93
C ASP A 61 -4.63 15.84 14.54
N LEU A 62 -5.00 16.83 13.72
CA LEU A 62 -5.47 18.13 14.20
C LEU A 62 -6.91 18.10 14.72
N VAL A 63 -7.67 17.05 14.39
CA VAL A 63 -9.05 16.86 14.85
C VAL A 63 -9.03 16.04 16.14
N PRO A 64 -9.74 16.49 17.20
CA PRO A 64 -9.90 15.70 18.42
C PRO A 64 -10.44 14.30 18.13
N GLU A 65 -9.87 13.27 18.75
CA GLU A 65 -10.16 11.84 18.51
C GLU A 65 -11.67 11.54 18.54
N ASN A 66 -12.40 12.12 19.49
CA ASN A 66 -13.85 11.95 19.63
C ASN A 66 -14.69 12.57 18.48
N LYS A 67 -14.08 13.40 17.63
CA LYS A 67 -14.72 14.06 16.48
C LYS A 67 -14.15 13.62 15.13
N GLN A 68 -13.10 12.81 15.11
CA GLN A 68 -12.43 12.40 13.86
C GLN A 68 -13.39 11.70 12.90
N GLN A 69 -14.23 10.80 13.41
CA GLN A 69 -15.20 10.08 12.58
C GLN A 69 -16.24 11.02 11.96
N GLU A 70 -16.80 11.94 12.76
CA GLU A 70 -17.77 12.94 12.28
C GLU A 70 -17.16 13.86 11.22
N ALA A 71 -15.95 14.36 11.46
CA ALA A 71 -15.22 15.22 10.52
C ALA A 71 -14.91 14.48 9.20
N PHE A 72 -14.47 13.23 9.29
CA PHE A 72 -14.21 12.39 8.13
C PHE A 72 -15.49 12.13 7.33
N ASP A 73 -16.58 11.70 7.97
CA ASP A 73 -17.85 11.40 7.30
C ASP A 73 -18.44 12.65 6.62
N GLY A 74 -18.35 13.80 7.28
CA GLY A 74 -18.79 15.09 6.75
C GLY A 74 -18.02 15.51 5.50
N MET A 75 -16.69 15.39 5.52
CA MET A 75 -15.85 15.71 4.37
C MET A 75 -16.01 14.67 3.24
N ARG A 76 -16.05 13.37 3.57
CA ARG A 76 -16.28 12.28 2.62
C ARG A 76 -17.56 12.51 1.82
N SER A 77 -18.67 12.83 2.50
CA SER A 77 -19.96 13.09 1.86
C SER A 77 -19.88 14.23 0.82
N ARG A 78 -19.22 15.34 1.18
CA ARG A 78 -19.02 16.48 0.26
C ARG A 78 -18.16 16.12 -0.95
N ILE A 79 -17.10 15.34 -0.74
CA ILE A 79 -16.22 14.86 -1.81
C ILE A 79 -17.03 13.95 -2.74
N GLU A 80 -17.72 12.94 -2.21
CA GLU A 80 -18.53 11.99 -2.99
C GLU A 80 -19.63 12.69 -3.80
N ASP A 81 -20.27 13.72 -3.25
CA ASP A 81 -21.27 14.52 -3.97
C ASP A 81 -20.67 15.28 -5.16
N VAL A 82 -19.44 15.78 -5.05
CA VAL A 82 -18.72 16.44 -6.15
C VAL A 82 -18.21 15.42 -7.18
N THR A 83 -17.84 14.21 -6.74
CA THR A 83 -17.27 13.16 -7.61
C THR A 83 -18.30 12.45 -8.48
N LYS A 84 -19.59 12.46 -8.10
CA LYS A 84 -20.66 11.85 -8.89
C LYS A 84 -20.65 12.36 -10.34
N PRO A 85 -20.85 11.47 -11.33
CA PRO A 85 -21.27 10.06 -11.20
C PRO A 85 -20.13 9.04 -11.01
N ILE A 86 -18.87 9.48 -10.95
CA ILE A 86 -17.71 8.60 -10.76
C ILE A 86 -17.65 8.15 -9.30
N ARG A 87 -17.09 6.97 -9.04
CA ARG A 87 -16.82 6.49 -7.67
C ARG A 87 -15.44 6.93 -7.22
N CYS A 88 -15.32 7.33 -5.94
CA CYS A 88 -14.05 7.55 -5.28
C CYS A 88 -13.97 6.80 -3.95
N SER A 89 -12.75 6.53 -3.51
CA SER A 89 -12.46 5.97 -2.18
C SER A 89 -11.78 7.03 -1.32
N CYS A 90 -12.32 7.30 -0.13
CA CYS A 90 -11.80 8.31 0.79
C CYS A 90 -11.09 7.67 1.98
N PHE A 91 -9.96 8.24 2.40
CA PHE A 91 -9.19 7.77 3.54
C PHE A 91 -8.85 8.92 4.49
N ALA A 92 -9.07 8.74 5.79
CA ALA A 92 -8.52 9.59 6.83
C ALA A 92 -7.03 9.27 7.00
N THR A 93 -6.17 10.28 6.96
CA THR A 93 -4.72 10.07 7.05
C THR A 93 -4.01 11.11 7.92
N SER A 94 -2.95 10.69 8.59
CA SER A 94 -1.94 11.54 9.22
C SER A 94 -0.54 10.99 8.96
N ILE A 95 0.47 11.87 8.97
CA ILE A 95 1.89 11.47 8.95
C ILE A 95 2.40 11.01 10.33
N TRP A 96 1.61 11.22 11.38
CA TRP A 96 2.01 10.95 12.76
C TRP A 96 1.58 9.57 13.28
N ASP A 97 0.79 8.84 12.49
CA ASP A 97 0.28 7.52 12.81
C ASP A 97 0.40 6.55 11.62
N ASP A 98 -0.21 5.37 11.74
CA ASP A 98 -0.20 4.28 10.76
C ASP A 98 -1.27 4.43 9.65
N THR A 99 -2.16 5.43 9.75
CA THR A 99 -3.28 5.59 8.81
C THR A 99 -2.82 5.90 7.38
N LEU A 100 -1.71 6.61 7.23
CA LEU A 100 -1.13 6.88 5.90
C LEU A 100 -0.64 5.60 5.23
N PHE A 101 0.04 4.71 5.97
CA PHE A 101 0.47 3.41 5.44
C PHE A 101 -0.75 2.57 5.05
N ASN A 102 -1.80 2.56 5.86
CA ASN A 102 -3.04 1.83 5.55
C ASN A 102 -3.68 2.32 4.24
N ALA A 103 -3.81 3.63 4.06
CA ALA A 103 -4.37 4.22 2.84
C ALA A 103 -3.54 3.84 1.60
N TRP A 104 -2.22 3.97 1.67
CA TRP A 104 -1.34 3.61 0.56
C TRP A 104 -1.29 2.11 0.28
N SER A 105 -1.36 1.26 1.30
CA SER A 105 -1.45 -0.20 1.15
C SER A 105 -2.74 -0.59 0.40
N LYS A 106 -3.88 0.03 0.74
CA LYS A 106 -5.15 -0.21 0.04
C LYS A 106 -5.12 0.27 -1.42
N ILE A 107 -4.56 1.46 -1.66
CA ILE A 107 -4.38 1.97 -3.03
C ILE A 107 -3.48 1.00 -3.82
N LEU A 108 -2.35 0.60 -3.26
CA LEU A 108 -1.43 -0.33 -3.91
C LEU A 108 -2.07 -1.69 -4.20
N TYR A 109 -2.83 -2.24 -3.25
CA TYR A 109 -3.56 -3.49 -3.41
C TYR A 109 -4.51 -3.42 -4.61
N GLU A 110 -5.28 -2.33 -4.72
CA GLU A 110 -6.20 -2.15 -5.84
C GLU A 110 -5.47 -2.07 -7.19
N LEU A 111 -4.28 -1.48 -7.23
CA LEU A 111 -3.48 -1.34 -8.45
C LEU A 111 -2.69 -2.59 -8.81
N THR A 112 -2.51 -3.50 -7.86
CA THR A 112 -1.73 -4.72 -8.07
C THR A 112 -2.55 -5.69 -8.94
N PRO A 113 -2.12 -5.97 -10.19
CA PRO A 113 -2.81 -6.93 -11.03
C PRO A 113 -2.69 -8.34 -10.42
N ASN A 114 -3.74 -9.16 -10.56
CA ASN A 114 -3.72 -10.56 -10.14
C ASN A 114 -3.34 -10.81 -8.67
N VAL A 115 -3.61 -9.86 -7.76
CA VAL A 115 -3.31 -10.01 -6.33
C VAL A 115 -3.86 -11.32 -5.72
N LYS A 116 -5.00 -11.82 -6.25
CA LYS A 116 -5.58 -13.11 -5.86
C LYS A 116 -4.67 -14.32 -6.12
N VAL A 117 -3.86 -14.27 -7.18
CA VAL A 117 -2.89 -15.33 -7.51
C VAL A 117 -1.73 -15.30 -6.51
N LEU A 118 -1.25 -14.09 -6.15
CA LEU A 118 -0.25 -13.92 -5.09
C LEU A 118 -0.79 -14.41 -3.74
N GLU A 119 -2.03 -14.05 -3.38
CA GLU A 119 -2.70 -14.53 -2.17
C GLU A 119 -2.80 -16.06 -2.14
N SER A 120 -3.23 -16.69 -3.24
CA SER A 120 -3.29 -18.15 -3.32
C SER A 120 -1.92 -18.81 -3.15
N GLY A 121 -0.88 -18.23 -3.76
CA GLY A 121 0.51 -18.70 -3.57
C GLY A 121 0.98 -18.54 -2.13
N LEU A 122 0.62 -17.44 -1.46
CA LEU A 122 0.93 -17.21 -0.04
C LEU A 122 0.19 -18.17 0.87
N THR A 123 -1.07 -18.49 0.58
CA THR A 123 -1.83 -19.52 1.31
C THR A 123 -1.12 -20.86 1.24
N GLN A 124 -0.77 -21.32 0.04
CA GLN A 124 -0.05 -22.58 -0.14
C GLN A 124 1.30 -22.58 0.59
N LEU A 125 2.05 -21.47 0.51
CA LEU A 125 3.33 -21.34 1.21
C LEU A 125 3.14 -21.37 2.74
N CYS A 126 2.14 -20.69 3.27
CA CYS A 126 1.84 -20.65 4.71
C CYS A 126 1.46 -22.05 5.23
N GLU A 127 0.67 -22.81 4.47
CA GLU A 127 0.32 -24.20 4.78
C GLU A 127 1.56 -25.11 4.76
N LEU A 128 2.40 -25.02 3.73
CA LEU A 128 3.63 -25.82 3.60
C LEU A 128 4.67 -25.52 4.68
N LEU A 129 4.74 -24.27 5.14
CA LEU A 129 5.62 -23.84 6.22
C LEU A 129 5.06 -24.16 7.61
N GLU A 130 3.79 -24.57 7.69
CA GLU A 130 3.02 -24.62 8.94
C GLU A 130 3.12 -23.31 9.74
N ALA A 131 3.30 -22.18 9.05
CA ALA A 131 3.45 -20.87 9.66
C ALA A 131 2.12 -20.38 10.24
N ASP A 132 2.17 -19.45 11.18
CA ASP A 132 0.96 -18.77 11.68
C ASP A 132 0.52 -17.67 10.73
N GLU A 133 1.49 -16.97 10.14
CA GLU A 133 1.24 -15.84 9.24
C GLU A 133 2.38 -15.68 8.24
N VAL A 134 2.02 -15.44 6.97
CA VAL A 134 2.95 -15.06 5.90
C VAL A 134 2.47 -13.78 5.26
N VAL A 135 3.37 -12.81 5.12
CA VAL A 135 3.07 -11.49 4.55
C VAL A 135 4.09 -11.13 3.48
N LEU A 136 3.60 -10.56 2.39
CA LEU A 136 4.41 -10.04 1.30
C LEU A 136 4.36 -8.51 1.32
N PHE A 137 5.53 -7.88 1.28
CA PHE A 137 5.68 -6.42 1.28
C PHE A 137 6.40 -5.96 0.01
N GLU A 138 6.03 -4.80 -0.55
CA GLU A 138 6.77 -4.18 -1.63
C GLU A 138 8.15 -3.69 -1.13
N ARG A 139 9.21 -3.90 -1.91
CA ARG A 139 10.59 -3.75 -1.45
C ARG A 139 10.98 -2.34 -1.06
N ALA A 140 10.60 -1.34 -1.85
CA ALA A 140 11.01 0.03 -1.65
C ALA A 140 10.21 0.68 -0.51
N THR A 141 8.89 0.61 -0.59
CA THR A 141 7.87 1.24 0.28
C THR A 141 7.51 0.41 1.51
N PHE A 142 7.85 -0.88 1.53
CA PHE A 142 7.47 -1.82 2.59
C PHE A 142 5.96 -1.83 2.86
N LEU A 143 5.13 -1.45 1.88
CA LEU A 143 3.68 -1.55 1.99
C LEU A 143 3.25 -3.00 1.81
N GLN A 144 2.21 -3.40 2.54
CA GLN A 144 1.66 -4.75 2.44
C GLN A 144 1.02 -4.94 1.06
N LEU A 145 1.44 -6.00 0.36
CA LEU A 145 0.85 -6.42 -0.92
C LEU A 145 -0.19 -7.51 -0.73
N ALA A 146 0.13 -8.54 0.04
CA ALA A 146 -0.75 -9.67 0.29
C ALA A 146 -0.36 -10.36 1.61
N CYS A 147 -1.30 -11.05 2.24
CA CYS A 147 -1.03 -11.82 3.45
C CYS A 147 -1.92 -13.07 3.53
N HIS A 148 -1.47 -14.06 4.29
CA HIS A 148 -2.30 -15.16 4.76
C HIS A 148 -1.98 -15.49 6.21
N SER A 149 -3.01 -15.49 7.06
CA SER A 149 -2.90 -15.80 8.49
C SER A 149 -3.75 -17.02 8.80
N ARG A 150 -3.15 -18.05 9.40
CA ARG A 150 -3.84 -19.26 9.89
C ARG A 150 -4.46 -19.06 11.27
N ARG A 151 -4.07 -17.98 11.97
CA ARG A 151 -4.63 -17.59 13.26
C ARG A 151 -5.12 -16.14 13.21
N PRO A 152 -6.23 -15.82 13.90
CA PRO A 152 -6.66 -14.44 14.04
C PRO A 152 -5.65 -13.66 14.88
N HIS A 153 -5.31 -12.46 14.43
CA HIS A 153 -4.49 -11.52 15.19
C HIS A 153 -5.37 -10.39 15.73
N PRO A 154 -5.18 -9.97 16.99
CA PRO A 154 -6.03 -8.95 17.61
C PRO A 154 -5.83 -7.55 17.02
N ASP A 155 -4.64 -7.27 16.48
CA ASP A 155 -4.30 -5.97 15.90
C ASP A 155 -4.44 -6.01 14.38
N GLU A 156 -5.50 -5.39 13.86
CA GLU A 156 -5.76 -5.28 12.43
C GLU A 156 -4.73 -4.38 11.73
N HIS A 157 -4.14 -3.42 12.44
CA HIS A 157 -3.17 -2.46 11.90
C HIS A 157 -1.71 -2.92 12.03
N ARG A 158 -1.47 -4.17 12.46
CA ARG A 158 -0.12 -4.71 12.68
C ARG A 158 0.79 -4.56 11.47
N PHE A 159 0.27 -4.70 10.25
CA PHE A 159 1.06 -4.62 9.03
C PHE A 159 1.59 -3.20 8.79
N ASP A 160 0.78 -2.17 9.02
CA ASP A 160 1.20 -0.78 8.90
C ASP A 160 2.23 -0.42 9.97
N LYS A 161 2.03 -0.89 11.21
CA LYS A 161 3.00 -0.73 12.31
C LYS A 161 4.34 -1.40 11.99
N ILE A 162 4.31 -2.65 11.50
CA ILE A 162 5.51 -3.37 11.06
C ILE A 162 6.20 -2.61 9.92
N SER A 163 5.43 -2.10 8.97
CA SER A 163 5.94 -1.34 7.83
C SER A 163 6.67 -0.08 8.29
N ASN A 164 6.08 0.67 9.21
CA ASN A 164 6.72 1.84 9.78
C ASN A 164 8.01 1.48 10.55
N ILE A 165 7.98 0.48 11.43
CA ILE A 165 9.15 0.03 12.20
C ILE A 165 10.30 -0.37 11.27
N ILE A 166 10.04 -1.23 10.28
CA ILE A 166 11.07 -1.69 9.35
C ILE A 166 11.56 -0.54 8.47
N LYS A 167 10.69 0.39 8.07
CA LYS A 167 11.11 1.58 7.34
C LYS A 167 12.06 2.45 8.13
N GLN A 168 11.76 2.75 9.40
CA GLN A 168 12.66 3.51 10.27
C GLN A 168 14.00 2.78 10.47
N PHE A 169 13.96 1.45 10.60
CA PHE A 169 15.17 0.64 10.69
C PHE A 169 15.99 0.70 9.39
N LYS A 170 15.37 0.55 8.22
CA LYS A 170 16.02 0.68 6.91
C LYS A 170 16.68 2.05 6.74
N LEU A 171 15.99 3.13 7.13
CA LEU A 171 16.55 4.49 7.10
C LEU A 171 17.78 4.62 8.01
N SER A 172 17.76 3.96 9.17
CA SER A 172 18.90 3.94 10.09
C SER A 172 20.10 3.18 9.50
N CYS A 173 19.87 2.05 8.83
CA CYS A 173 20.91 1.32 8.09
C CYS A 173 21.52 2.17 6.96
N SER A 174 20.69 2.87 6.18
CA SER A 174 21.18 3.72 5.08
C SER A 174 22.08 4.86 5.57
N LYS A 175 21.78 5.44 6.75
CA LYS A 175 22.61 6.49 7.37
C LYS A 175 24.03 6.02 7.70
N ILE A 176 24.21 4.72 7.97
CA ILE A 176 25.53 4.12 8.22
C ILE A 176 26.15 3.46 6.98
N GLY A 177 25.56 3.69 5.79
CA GLY A 177 26.08 3.16 4.52
C GLY A 177 25.80 1.67 4.28
N ALA A 178 24.86 1.06 5.02
CA ALA A 178 24.51 -0.35 4.89
C ALA A 178 23.06 -0.55 4.40
N ASN A 179 22.80 -1.66 3.73
CA ASN A 179 21.45 -2.03 3.27
C ASN A 179 20.87 -3.13 4.17
N PHE A 180 19.63 -2.93 4.59
CA PHE A 180 18.86 -3.98 5.27
C PHE A 180 18.57 -5.15 4.33
N THR A 181 18.93 -6.36 4.74
CA THR A 181 18.73 -7.58 3.94
C THR A 181 17.74 -8.52 4.61
N LYS A 182 18.00 -8.90 5.86
CA LYS A 182 17.16 -9.82 6.61
C LYS A 182 17.23 -9.59 8.11
N ILE A 183 16.23 -10.06 8.83
CA ILE A 183 16.21 -10.16 10.29
C ILE A 183 15.48 -11.42 10.72
N GLU A 184 16.01 -12.10 11.74
CA GLU A 184 15.33 -13.18 12.47
C GLU A 184 15.10 -12.68 13.90
N LEU A 185 13.86 -12.70 14.34
CA LEU A 185 13.43 -12.32 15.68
C LEU A 185 12.88 -13.55 16.36
N ARG A 186 13.45 -13.93 17.51
CA ARG A 186 13.00 -15.09 18.29
C ARG A 186 12.71 -14.70 19.72
N ASN A 187 11.57 -15.16 20.23
CA ASN A 187 11.25 -15.12 21.65
C ASN A 187 10.61 -16.45 22.08
N GLN A 188 10.12 -16.52 23.32
CA GLN A 188 9.49 -17.72 23.88
C GLN A 188 8.12 -18.08 23.28
N HIS A 189 7.52 -17.19 22.47
CA HIS A 189 6.17 -17.33 21.92
C HIS A 189 6.18 -17.53 20.39
N PHE A 190 7.11 -16.90 19.68
CA PHE A 190 7.21 -16.99 18.24
C PHE A 190 8.62 -16.71 17.72
N THR A 191 8.84 -17.14 16.47
CA THR A 191 9.95 -16.73 15.63
C THR A 191 9.39 -16.01 14.40
N ALA A 192 9.93 -14.84 14.06
CA ALA A 192 9.61 -14.12 12.85
C ALA A 192 10.85 -13.96 11.97
N PHE A 193 10.69 -14.22 10.68
CA PHE A 193 11.71 -14.03 9.65
C PHE A 193 11.24 -12.94 8.72
N ILE A 194 12.08 -11.93 8.47
CA ILE A 194 11.88 -10.96 7.39
C ILE A 194 13.11 -11.07 6.48
N ASP A 195 12.90 -11.36 5.20
CA ASP A 195 13.98 -11.51 4.23
C ASP A 195 13.57 -10.92 2.87
N VAL A 196 14.55 -10.48 2.08
CA VAL A 196 14.34 -10.15 0.67
C VAL A 196 13.80 -11.39 -0.02
N PHE A 197 12.65 -11.28 -0.67
CA PHE A 197 11.98 -12.41 -1.29
C PHE A 197 12.18 -12.43 -2.79
N THR A 198 11.75 -11.40 -3.53
CA THR A 198 12.01 -11.27 -4.97
C THR A 198 12.85 -10.02 -5.27
N SER A 199 12.95 -9.62 -6.53
CA SER A 199 13.54 -8.31 -6.89
C SER A 199 12.76 -7.14 -6.31
N SER A 200 11.44 -7.29 -6.16
CA SER A 200 10.47 -6.23 -5.80
C SER A 200 9.75 -6.47 -4.48
N THR A 201 10.03 -7.56 -3.75
CA THR A 201 9.34 -7.85 -2.49
C THR A 201 10.23 -8.31 -1.34
N TYR A 202 9.77 -8.06 -0.12
CA TYR A 202 10.16 -8.77 1.10
C TYR A 202 9.07 -9.75 1.50
N ILE A 203 9.46 -10.83 2.18
CA ILE A 203 8.54 -11.75 2.84
C ILE A 203 8.76 -11.68 4.34
N MET A 204 7.66 -11.71 5.09
CA MET A 204 7.66 -11.96 6.53
C MET A 204 6.95 -13.29 6.80
N VAL A 205 7.56 -14.13 7.64
CA VAL A 205 6.99 -15.42 8.08
C VAL A 205 7.03 -15.47 9.60
N VAL A 206 5.89 -15.75 10.24
CA VAL A 206 5.74 -15.90 11.69
C VAL A 206 5.39 -17.35 12.02
N CYS A 207 6.16 -17.97 12.92
CA CYS A 207 5.94 -19.34 13.39
C CYS A 207 5.97 -19.37 14.93
N SER A 208 4.92 -19.88 15.58
CA SER A 208 4.87 -20.11 17.03
C SER A 208 5.25 -21.53 17.45
N ASP A 209 5.28 -22.48 16.52
CA ASP A 209 5.65 -23.86 16.84
C ASP A 209 7.18 -23.96 17.10
N PRO A 210 7.61 -24.29 18.33
CA PRO A 210 9.04 -24.39 18.65
C PRO A 210 9.72 -25.63 18.07
N SER A 211 8.95 -26.61 17.55
CA SER A 211 9.47 -27.81 16.91
C SER A 211 9.96 -27.56 15.48
N LEU A 212 9.50 -26.48 14.85
CA LEU A 212 9.91 -26.08 13.51
C LEU A 212 11.34 -25.53 13.52
N ALA A 213 12.26 -26.24 12.87
CA ALA A 213 13.63 -25.79 12.73
C ALA A 213 13.71 -24.56 11.79
N SER A 214 14.30 -23.44 12.27
CA SER A 214 14.50 -22.22 11.46
C SER A 214 15.17 -22.49 10.10
N SER A 215 16.08 -23.46 10.05
CA SER A 215 16.78 -23.85 8.82
C SER A 215 15.82 -24.41 7.77
N ALA A 216 14.81 -25.20 8.17
CA ALA A 216 13.80 -25.72 7.26
C ALA A 216 12.91 -24.59 6.72
N THR A 217 12.47 -23.67 7.59
CA THR A 217 11.69 -22.49 7.19
C THR A 217 12.45 -21.63 6.19
N LEU A 218 13.71 -21.29 6.47
CA LEU A 218 14.56 -20.49 5.58
C LEU A 218 14.82 -21.18 4.24
N LEU A 219 15.02 -22.50 4.24
CA LEU A 219 15.19 -23.29 3.02
C LEU A 219 13.93 -23.25 2.16
N ASN A 220 12.76 -23.41 2.78
CA ASN A 220 11.47 -23.38 2.11
C ASN A 220 11.16 -21.99 1.54
N ILE A 221 11.41 -20.91 2.28
CA ILE A 221 11.33 -19.53 1.78
C ILE A 221 12.22 -19.36 0.54
N ARG A 222 13.47 -19.82 0.61
CA ARG A 222 14.40 -19.72 -0.52
C ARG A 222 13.93 -20.50 -1.75
N ASN A 223 13.31 -21.66 -1.56
CA ASN A 223 12.79 -22.48 -2.66
C ASN A 223 11.53 -21.85 -3.29
N ALA A 224 10.67 -21.23 -2.48
CA ALA A 224 9.47 -20.56 -2.95
C ALA A 224 9.77 -19.33 -3.83
N ARG A 225 10.89 -18.63 -3.60
CA ARG A 225 11.31 -17.43 -4.34
C ARG A 225 11.10 -17.54 -5.86
N LYS A 226 11.59 -18.62 -6.49
CA LYS A 226 11.51 -18.81 -7.95
C LYS A 226 10.08 -18.90 -8.46
N HIS A 227 9.15 -19.39 -7.64
CA HIS A 227 7.74 -19.45 -7.99
C HIS A 227 7.13 -18.05 -8.03
N PHE A 228 7.36 -17.26 -6.97
CA PHE A 228 6.83 -15.90 -6.87
C PHE A 228 7.46 -14.93 -7.87
N GLU A 229 8.75 -15.06 -8.19
CA GLU A 229 9.39 -14.31 -9.28
C GLU A 229 8.73 -14.55 -10.66
N ARG A 230 8.10 -15.71 -10.87
CA ARG A 230 7.33 -15.98 -12.11
C ARG A 230 5.95 -15.34 -12.07
N LEU A 231 5.31 -15.34 -10.90
CA LEU A 231 4.01 -14.69 -10.72
C LEU A 231 4.13 -13.18 -11.00
N GLU A 232 5.17 -12.52 -10.47
CA GLU A 232 5.45 -11.10 -10.74
C GLU A 232 5.71 -10.81 -12.23
N LYS A 233 6.37 -11.71 -12.97
CA LYS A 233 6.66 -11.50 -14.40
C LYS A 233 5.41 -11.59 -15.29
N LEU A 234 4.41 -12.35 -14.87
CA LEU A 234 3.10 -12.39 -15.55
C LEU A 234 2.34 -11.07 -15.38
N GLU A 235 2.79 -10.17 -14.49
CA GLU A 235 2.21 -8.84 -14.25
C GLU A 235 2.69 -7.75 -15.22
N GLN A 236 3.63 -8.04 -16.14
CA GLN A 236 4.06 -7.08 -17.18
C GLN A 236 3.52 -7.37 -18.60
N PRO A 237 2.21 -7.23 -18.91
CA PRO A 237 1.75 -7.34 -20.30
C PRO A 237 1.94 -6.10 -21.19
N HIS A 238 2.57 -5.00 -20.75
CA HIS A 238 2.55 -3.73 -21.53
C HIS A 238 3.86 -2.91 -21.59
N SER A 239 5.04 -3.53 -21.50
CA SER A 239 6.31 -2.84 -21.84
C SER A 239 6.80 -3.13 -23.28
N ALA A 240 6.14 -4.02 -24.03
CA ALA A 240 6.59 -4.45 -25.36
C ALA A 240 6.12 -3.57 -26.55
N ILE A 241 5.38 -2.47 -26.33
CA ILE A 241 4.83 -1.65 -27.43
C ILE A 241 5.66 -0.36 -27.70
N ALA A 242 6.62 0.00 -26.84
CA ALA A 242 7.41 1.23 -27.02
C ALA A 242 8.62 1.11 -27.97
N HIS A 243 8.82 -0.03 -28.63
CA HIS A 243 9.92 -0.23 -29.58
C HIS A 243 9.46 -0.70 -30.96
N ARG A 244 8.41 -0.08 -31.52
CA ARG A 244 8.20 -0.01 -32.98
C ARG A 244 7.44 1.26 -33.34
N SER A 245 8.18 2.32 -33.66
CA SER A 245 7.95 3.31 -34.73
C SER A 245 9.00 4.40 -34.61
#